data_AF-A0A6A4Z879-F1
#
_entry.id   AF-A0A6A4Z879-F1
#
_cell.length_a   1.000
_cell.length_b   1.000
_cell.length_c   1.000
_cell.angle_alpha   90.00
_cell.angle_beta   90.00
_cell.angle_gamma   90.00
#
_symmetry.space_group_name_H-M   'P 1'
#
loop_
_entity.id
_entity.type
_entity.pdbx_description
1 polymer ?
#
loop_
_entity_poly.entity_id
_entity_poly.type
_entity_poly.pdbx_seq_one_letter_code
_entity_poly.pdbx_strand_id
1 'polypeptide(L)'
;MVIALGYHAPATPVRHPMTSTTRTTTAALRGYVRRVRRTCRLPPPVHGDVWLRLLFHMLPVNCRFAYLQVERPDAICCTYGCVQVETQRHAFHECATISPVWTFHQDAWSRFGVSFSWLAISDLDRFSVNTNGDRLKDALKTLWTLLTAATLHLIWTQHNLVQYEDAGALPPRAWTELSFLGWMASVRRWLRLQEPDCPVRSSALDVLATLRVQGGYRALWTKYPNSLLLAPTAAVDRSHR
;
A
#
# COMPACT_ATOMS: atom_id res chain seq x y z
N MET A 1 -39.95 -27.39 18.49
CA MET A 1 -39.92 -26.09 17.80
C MET A 1 -38.84 -25.24 18.46
N VAL A 2 -37.64 -25.17 17.87
CA VAL A 2 -36.54 -24.34 18.40
C VAL A 2 -36.68 -22.95 17.78
N ILE A 3 -37.21 -22.00 18.53
CA ILE A 3 -37.32 -20.60 18.13
C ILE A 3 -36.10 -19.85 18.72
N ALA A 4 -35.30 -19.28 17.82
CA ALA A 4 -34.32 -18.19 18.02
C ALA A 4 -33.19 -18.40 19.05
N LEU A 5 -32.05 -18.93 18.59
CA LEU A 5 -30.74 -18.85 19.27
C LEU A 5 -29.72 -17.97 18.52
N GLY A 6 -30.19 -17.05 17.67
CA GLY A 6 -29.34 -16.01 17.09
C GLY A 6 -29.40 -14.76 17.95
N TYR A 7 -28.46 -14.57 18.88
CA TYR A 7 -28.25 -13.25 19.47
C TYR A 7 -27.70 -12.33 18.38
N HIS A 8 -28.58 -11.58 17.73
CA HIS A 8 -28.19 -10.45 16.92
C HIS A 8 -28.02 -9.26 17.86
N ALA A 9 -26.77 -8.84 18.06
CA ALA A 9 -26.51 -7.57 18.74
C ALA A 9 -27.37 -6.48 18.05
N PRO A 10 -28.03 -5.58 18.81
CA PRO A 10 -28.83 -4.52 18.24
C PRO A 10 -28.05 -3.77 17.17
N ALA A 11 -28.68 -3.47 16.04
CA ALA A 11 -28.05 -2.70 14.97
C ALA A 11 -27.87 -1.25 15.43
N THR A 12 -26.81 -0.99 16.20
CA THR A 12 -26.42 0.36 16.58
C THR A 12 -26.01 1.09 15.30
N PRO A 13 -26.52 2.31 15.03
CA PRO A 13 -26.09 3.09 13.88
C PRO A 13 -24.60 3.45 14.05
N VAL A 14 -23.72 2.66 13.45
CA VAL A 14 -22.28 2.90 13.44
C VAL A 14 -21.93 3.84 12.27
N ARG A 15 -21.15 4.87 12.56
CA ARG A 15 -20.62 5.76 11.53
C ARG A 15 -19.73 4.97 10.56
N HIS A 16 -19.96 5.12 9.26
CA HIS A 16 -19.16 4.43 8.24
C HIS A 16 -17.66 4.82 8.39
N PRO A 17 -16.71 3.88 8.27
CA PRO A 17 -15.29 4.12 8.56
C PRO A 17 -14.67 5.24 7.71
N MET A 18 -15.13 5.42 6.47
CA MET A 18 -14.65 6.47 5.55
C MET A 18 -15.36 7.83 5.68
N THR A 19 -16.19 8.02 6.70
CA THR A 19 -16.85 9.31 6.94
C THR A 19 -15.80 10.34 7.38
N SER A 20 -15.86 11.55 6.84
CA SER A 20 -14.98 12.66 7.22
C SER A 20 -15.77 13.96 7.39
N THR A 21 -15.10 15.03 7.80
CA THR A 21 -15.68 16.39 7.85
C THR A 21 -16.08 16.90 6.47
N THR A 22 -15.46 16.40 5.39
CA THR A 22 -15.77 16.76 3.99
C THR A 22 -16.75 15.80 3.33
N ARG A 23 -17.04 14.65 3.96
CA ARG A 23 -17.94 13.59 3.47
C ARG A 23 -19.07 13.36 4.47
N THR A 24 -19.92 14.35 4.65
CA THR A 24 -21.02 14.35 5.64
C THR A 24 -22.32 13.72 5.13
N THR A 25 -22.51 13.67 3.81
CA THR A 25 -23.74 13.12 3.21
C THR A 25 -23.55 11.68 2.71
N THR A 26 -24.63 10.90 2.69
CA THR A 26 -24.63 9.53 2.14
C THR A 26 -24.21 9.50 0.66
N ALA A 27 -24.60 10.52 -0.13
CA ALA A 27 -24.22 10.62 -1.53
C ALA A 27 -22.72 10.85 -1.71
N ALA A 28 -22.13 11.77 -0.95
CA ALA A 28 -20.69 12.03 -0.96
C ALA A 28 -19.90 10.78 -0.55
N LEU A 29 -20.37 10.08 0.49
CA LEU A 29 -19.77 8.83 0.95
C LEU A 29 -19.84 7.73 -0.11
N ARG A 30 -21.00 7.52 -0.76
CA ARG A 30 -21.15 6.56 -1.86
C ARG A 30 -20.20 6.90 -3.03
N GLY A 31 -20.07 8.18 -3.36
CA GLY A 31 -19.12 8.66 -4.37
C GLY A 31 -17.67 8.31 -4.02
N TYR A 32 -17.27 8.57 -2.77
CA TYR A 32 -15.94 8.23 -2.28
C TYR A 32 -15.68 6.72 -2.28
N VAL A 33 -16.61 5.90 -1.78
CA VAL A 33 -16.47 4.43 -1.78
C VAL A 33 -16.34 3.88 -3.20
N ARG A 34 -17.08 4.44 -4.18
CA ARG A 34 -16.90 4.07 -5.60
C ARG A 34 -15.50 4.40 -6.10
N ARG A 35 -14.94 5.57 -5.74
CA ARG A 35 -13.55 5.93 -6.07
C ARG A 35 -12.55 4.97 -5.43
N VAL A 36 -12.69 4.69 -4.13
CA VAL A 36 -11.85 3.72 -3.41
C VAL A 36 -11.84 2.37 -4.12
N ARG A 37 -13.01 1.81 -4.44
CA ARG A 37 -13.10 0.53 -5.13
C ARG A 37 -12.43 0.56 -6.51
N ARG A 38 -12.52 1.66 -7.26
CA ARG A 38 -11.83 1.81 -8.55
C ARG A 38 -10.31 1.87 -8.35
N THR A 39 -9.84 2.66 -7.38
CA THR A 39 -8.42 2.79 -7.06
C THR A 39 -7.82 1.45 -6.61
N CYS A 40 -8.47 0.73 -5.69
CA CYS A 40 -8.00 -0.57 -5.21
C CYS A 40 -8.09 -1.70 -6.26
N ARG A 41 -8.72 -1.49 -7.42
CA ARG A 41 -8.73 -2.45 -8.55
C ARG A 41 -7.53 -2.27 -9.49
N LEU A 42 -6.82 -1.16 -9.40
CA LEU A 42 -5.62 -0.90 -10.19
C LEU A 42 -4.46 -1.88 -9.87
N PRO A 43 -4.08 -2.08 -8.58
CA PRO A 43 -3.02 -3.04 -8.23
C PRO A 43 -3.48 -4.50 -8.40
N PRO A 44 -2.56 -5.49 -8.28
CA PRO A 44 -2.93 -6.90 -8.18
C PRO A 44 -4.02 -7.12 -7.12
N PRO A 45 -4.97 -8.06 -7.32
CA PRO A 45 -6.14 -8.22 -6.45
C PRO A 45 -5.81 -8.34 -4.96
N VAL A 46 -4.78 -9.12 -4.60
CA VAL A 46 -4.35 -9.30 -3.21
C VAL A 46 -3.79 -8.02 -2.58
N HIS A 47 -3.07 -7.20 -3.36
CA HIS A 47 -2.57 -5.90 -2.89
C HIS A 47 -3.73 -4.92 -2.68
N GLY A 48 -4.65 -4.87 -3.63
CA GLY A 48 -5.84 -4.02 -3.57
C GLY A 48 -6.79 -4.38 -2.42
N ASP A 49 -6.95 -5.67 -2.14
CA ASP A 49 -7.79 -6.18 -1.05
C ASP A 49 -7.25 -5.75 0.33
N VAL A 50 -5.94 -5.88 0.57
CA VAL A 50 -5.34 -5.41 1.84
C VAL A 50 -5.61 -3.92 2.05
N TRP A 51 -5.40 -3.08 1.03
CA TRP A 51 -5.66 -1.64 1.16
C TRP A 51 -7.16 -1.35 1.36
N LEU A 52 -8.04 -2.06 0.65
CA LEU A 52 -9.48 -1.94 0.84
C LEU A 52 -9.87 -2.27 2.29
N ARG A 53 -9.38 -3.40 2.82
CA ARG A 53 -9.61 -3.80 4.22
C ARG A 53 -9.04 -2.80 5.21
N LEU A 54 -7.88 -2.21 4.90
CA LEU A 54 -7.31 -1.14 5.71
C LEU A 54 -8.28 0.04 5.80
N LEU A 55 -8.79 0.53 4.67
CA LEU A 55 -9.68 1.70 4.62
C LEU A 55 -11.07 1.45 5.22
N PHE A 56 -11.53 0.19 5.21
CA PHE A 56 -12.78 -0.22 5.88
C PHE A 56 -12.59 -0.56 7.37
N HIS A 57 -11.37 -0.43 7.90
CA HIS A 57 -11.03 -0.86 9.25
C HIS A 57 -11.43 -2.33 9.49
N MET A 58 -11.00 -3.22 8.60
CA MET A 58 -11.29 -4.67 8.67
C MET A 58 -10.04 -5.52 8.92
N LEU A 59 -8.85 -4.92 9.01
CA LEU A 59 -7.63 -5.64 9.32
C LEU A 59 -7.52 -5.89 10.84
N PRO A 60 -7.25 -7.14 11.27
CA PRO A 60 -7.16 -7.52 12.68
C PRO A 60 -5.81 -7.14 13.30
N VAL A 61 -5.53 -5.83 13.40
CA VAL A 61 -4.38 -5.32 14.17
C VAL A 61 -4.59 -5.47 15.68
N ASN A 62 -3.50 -5.51 16.45
CA ASN A 62 -3.56 -6.02 17.82
C ASN A 62 -4.48 -5.21 18.76
N CYS A 63 -4.69 -3.91 18.51
CA CYS A 63 -5.63 -3.11 19.33
C CYS A 63 -7.08 -3.66 19.34
N ARG A 64 -7.46 -4.53 18.39
CA ARG A 64 -8.78 -5.19 18.38
C ARG A 64 -8.90 -6.33 19.37
N PHE A 65 -7.79 -6.82 19.89
CA PHE A 65 -7.74 -7.92 20.86
C PHE A 65 -7.65 -7.41 22.31
N ALA A 66 -8.13 -6.20 22.59
CA ALA A 66 -8.16 -5.63 23.94
C ALA A 66 -8.86 -6.55 24.96
N TYR A 67 -9.84 -7.35 24.53
CA TYR A 67 -10.51 -8.33 25.38
C TYR A 67 -9.60 -9.45 25.89
N LEU A 68 -8.46 -9.72 25.23
CA LEU A 68 -7.47 -10.71 25.66
C LEU A 68 -6.50 -10.19 26.72
N GLN A 69 -6.52 -8.88 27.04
CA GLN A 69 -5.52 -8.28 27.93
C GLN A 69 -5.52 -8.82 29.36
N VAL A 70 -6.63 -9.41 29.81
CA VAL A 70 -6.74 -10.04 31.12
C VAL A 70 -5.78 -11.24 31.23
N GLU A 71 -5.67 -12.04 30.18
CA GLU A 71 -4.81 -13.24 30.15
C GLU A 71 -3.43 -12.93 29.56
N ARG A 72 -3.38 -12.00 28.62
CA ARG A 72 -2.17 -11.61 27.89
C ARG A 72 -2.05 -10.08 27.85
N PRO A 73 -1.40 -9.45 28.84
CA PRO A 73 -1.31 -7.99 28.93
C PRO A 73 -0.74 -7.31 27.68
N ASP A 74 0.11 -8.02 26.94
CA ASP A 74 0.77 -7.60 25.70
C ASP A 74 -0.07 -7.83 24.43
N ALA A 75 -1.28 -8.37 24.53
CA ALA A 75 -2.12 -8.73 23.37
C ALA A 75 -2.48 -7.56 22.44
N ILE A 76 -2.33 -6.32 22.89
CA ILE A 76 -2.57 -5.10 22.08
C ILE A 76 -1.27 -4.44 21.61
N CYS A 77 -0.12 -4.92 22.05
CA CYS A 77 1.17 -4.32 21.76
C CYS A 77 1.58 -4.59 20.31
N CYS A 78 2.45 -3.73 19.79
CA CYS A 78 3.06 -3.86 18.47
C CYS A 78 3.72 -5.24 18.31
N THR A 79 3.40 -5.92 17.21
CA THR A 79 4.01 -7.20 16.81
C THR A 79 5.53 -7.12 16.69
N TYR A 80 6.08 -5.95 16.35
CA TYR A 80 7.53 -5.75 16.27
C TYR A 80 8.20 -5.38 17.62
N GLY A 81 7.48 -5.47 18.74
CA GLY A 81 8.07 -5.35 20.08
C GLY A 81 8.36 -3.92 20.55
N CYS A 82 7.90 -2.88 19.85
CA CYS A 82 8.11 -1.49 20.28
C CYS A 82 7.19 -1.00 21.43
N VAL A 83 6.43 -1.93 22.04
CA VAL A 83 5.58 -1.73 23.25
C VAL A 83 4.41 -0.75 23.10
N GLN A 84 4.29 -0.07 21.95
CA GLN A 84 3.15 0.78 21.65
C GLN A 84 1.90 -0.03 21.34
N VAL A 85 0.72 0.53 21.61
CA VAL A 85 -0.56 -0.06 21.19
C VAL A 85 -0.64 -0.08 19.67
N GLU A 86 -0.89 -1.27 19.12
CA GLU A 86 -0.89 -1.48 17.69
C GLU A 86 -2.23 -1.12 17.06
N THR A 87 -2.38 0.17 16.74
CA THR A 87 -3.44 0.64 15.87
C THR A 87 -3.11 0.37 14.40
N GLN A 88 -4.08 0.53 13.49
CA GLN A 88 -3.79 0.44 12.05
C GLN A 88 -2.74 1.47 11.61
N ARG A 89 -2.81 2.69 12.15
CA ARG A 89 -1.82 3.73 11.88
C ARG A 89 -0.43 3.31 12.36
N HIS A 90 -0.36 2.70 13.53
CA HIS A 90 0.91 2.20 14.06
C HIS A 90 1.48 1.06 13.20
N ALA A 91 0.72 -0.02 13.00
CA ALA A 91 1.14 -1.22 12.26
C ALA A 91 1.57 -0.90 10.82
N PHE A 92 0.88 0.03 10.15
CA PHE A 92 1.09 0.29 8.74
C PHE A 92 1.93 1.54 8.44
N HIS A 93 2.27 2.38 9.42
CA HIS A 93 2.94 3.64 9.14
C HIS A 93 3.92 4.11 10.21
N GLU A 94 3.51 4.17 11.48
CA GLU A 94 4.31 4.85 12.51
C GLU A 94 5.30 3.96 13.26
N CYS A 95 5.10 2.64 13.23
CA CYS A 95 6.03 1.70 13.86
C CYS A 95 7.47 1.97 13.39
N ALA A 96 8.44 1.95 14.31
CA ALA A 96 9.84 2.22 14.01
C ALA A 96 10.44 1.26 12.96
N THR A 97 9.89 0.06 12.83
CA THR A 97 10.24 -0.91 11.79
C THR A 97 9.70 -0.51 10.41
N ILE A 98 8.55 0.16 10.37
CA ILE A 98 7.77 0.40 9.15
C ILE A 98 7.95 1.83 8.61
N SER A 99 8.04 2.83 9.48
CA SER A 99 8.19 4.23 9.09
C SER A 99 9.37 4.48 8.14
N PRO A 100 10.55 3.81 8.26
CA PRO A 100 11.66 4.02 7.33
C PRO A 100 11.33 3.60 5.89
N VAL A 101 10.40 2.66 5.69
CA VAL A 101 9.96 2.22 4.35
C VAL A 101 9.22 3.32 3.63
N TRP A 102 8.34 4.03 4.33
CA TRP A 102 7.62 5.17 3.77
C TRP A 102 8.54 6.36 3.54
N THR A 103 9.47 6.64 4.47
CA THR A 103 10.49 7.69 4.29
C THR A 103 11.34 7.43 3.05
N PHE A 104 11.81 6.19 2.86
CA PHE A 104 12.57 5.80 1.68
C PHE A 104 11.84 6.12 0.36
N HIS A 105 10.55 5.84 0.28
CA HIS A 105 9.73 6.19 -0.88
C HIS A 105 9.46 7.69 -0.96
N GLN A 106 9.18 8.34 0.17
CA GLN A 106 8.93 9.79 0.24
C GLN A 106 10.10 10.60 -0.31
N ASP A 107 11.33 10.21 0.02
CA ASP A 107 12.54 10.90 -0.43
C ASP A 107 12.70 10.82 -1.95
N ALA A 108 12.50 9.63 -2.53
CA ALA A 108 12.60 9.43 -3.98
C ALA A 108 11.52 10.19 -4.76
N TRP A 109 10.35 10.41 -4.17
CA TRP A 109 9.21 11.08 -4.80
C TRP A 109 9.10 12.58 -4.48
N SER A 110 10.01 13.10 -3.65
CA SER A 110 10.02 14.49 -3.17
C SER A 110 9.94 15.53 -4.29
N ARG A 111 10.58 15.27 -5.44
CA ARG A 111 10.53 16.14 -6.64
C ARG A 111 9.11 16.48 -7.09
N PHE A 112 8.18 15.55 -6.95
CA PHE A 112 6.78 15.71 -7.35
C PHE A 112 5.86 16.16 -6.22
N GLY A 113 6.39 16.34 -5.00
CA GLY A 113 5.59 16.73 -3.83
C GLY A 113 4.52 15.70 -3.45
N VAL A 114 4.66 14.44 -3.89
CA VAL A 114 3.74 13.35 -3.54
C VAL A 114 3.98 12.94 -2.09
N SER A 115 2.92 12.78 -1.31
CA SER A 115 3.00 12.38 0.11
C SER A 115 2.72 10.88 0.31
N PHE A 116 3.49 10.25 1.19
CA PHE A 116 3.22 8.94 1.80
C PHE A 116 2.87 9.04 3.29
N SER A 117 2.29 10.17 3.71
CA SER A 117 1.75 10.30 5.07
C SER A 117 0.58 9.35 5.30
N TRP A 118 0.31 9.01 6.57
CA TRP A 118 -0.87 8.23 6.93
C TRP A 118 -2.17 8.84 6.37
N LEU A 119 -2.30 10.17 6.37
CA LEU A 119 -3.48 10.86 5.83
C LEU A 119 -3.63 10.66 4.31
N ALA A 120 -2.53 10.69 3.56
CA ALA A 120 -2.56 10.43 2.12
C ALA A 120 -2.94 8.97 1.80
N ILE A 121 -2.48 8.02 2.61
CA ILE A 121 -2.73 6.59 2.43
C ILE A 121 -4.16 6.19 2.87
N SER A 122 -4.65 6.77 3.96
CA SER A 122 -5.97 6.47 4.55
C SER A 122 -7.12 7.31 3.98
N ASP A 123 -6.82 8.40 3.26
CA ASP A 123 -7.81 9.24 2.57
C ASP A 123 -7.36 9.58 1.14
N LEU A 124 -8.00 8.95 0.15
CA LEU A 124 -7.62 9.10 -1.26
C LEU A 124 -7.82 10.52 -1.80
N ASP A 125 -8.68 11.33 -1.16
CA ASP A 125 -8.90 12.73 -1.54
C ASP A 125 -7.69 13.61 -1.16
N ARG A 126 -6.77 13.12 -0.32
CA ARG A 126 -5.55 13.81 0.11
C ARG A 126 -4.38 13.63 -0.85
N PHE A 127 -4.53 12.87 -1.92
CA PHE A 127 -3.47 12.78 -2.92
C PHE A 127 -3.31 14.11 -3.67
N SER A 128 -2.09 14.64 -3.61
CA SER A 128 -1.70 15.88 -4.27
C SER A 128 -0.31 15.75 -4.88
N VAL A 129 -0.02 16.65 -5.80
CA VAL A 129 1.29 16.83 -6.44
C VAL A 129 1.64 18.32 -6.38
N ASN A 130 2.93 18.64 -6.47
CA ASN A 130 3.38 20.02 -6.66
C ASN A 130 3.31 20.42 -8.14
N THR A 131 3.78 21.63 -8.46
CA THR A 131 3.82 22.17 -9.82
C THR A 131 4.61 21.30 -10.81
N ASN A 132 5.66 20.60 -10.37
CA ASN A 132 6.44 19.69 -11.22
C ASN A 132 5.65 18.44 -11.61
N GLY A 133 4.67 18.04 -10.80
CA GLY A 133 3.85 16.85 -11.03
C GLY A 133 2.50 17.13 -11.68
N ASP A 134 2.08 18.39 -11.83
CA ASP A 134 0.71 18.73 -12.22
C ASP A 134 0.34 18.15 -13.60
N ARG A 135 1.21 18.30 -14.60
CA ARG A 135 1.03 17.71 -15.94
C ARG A 135 1.07 16.18 -15.95
N LEU A 136 1.69 15.56 -14.94
CA LEU A 136 1.88 14.12 -14.83
C LEU A 136 0.98 13.50 -13.75
N LYS A 137 -0.03 14.24 -13.26
CA LYS A 137 -0.79 13.90 -12.06
C LYS A 137 -1.47 12.54 -12.13
N ASP A 138 -2.06 12.18 -13.27
CA ASP A 138 -2.74 10.89 -13.45
C ASP A 138 -1.74 9.72 -13.46
N ALA A 139 -0.57 9.92 -14.07
CA ALA A 139 0.51 8.93 -14.05
C ALA A 139 1.09 8.78 -12.65
N LEU A 140 1.34 9.89 -11.94
CA LEU A 140 1.79 9.90 -10.56
C LEU A 140 0.77 9.22 -9.64
N LYS A 141 -0.53 9.50 -9.81
CA LYS A 141 -1.59 8.85 -9.02
C LYS A 141 -1.62 7.35 -9.25
N THR A 142 -1.48 6.92 -10.50
CA THR A 142 -1.40 5.51 -10.89
C THR A 142 -0.22 4.83 -10.20
N LEU A 143 0.99 5.34 -10.41
CA LEU A 143 2.21 4.76 -9.85
C LEU A 143 2.22 4.77 -8.32
N TRP A 144 1.74 5.85 -7.70
CA TRP A 144 1.58 5.96 -6.24
C TRP A 144 0.60 4.92 -5.72
N THR A 145 -0.54 4.72 -6.40
CA THR A 145 -1.53 3.70 -6.03
C THR A 145 -0.93 2.30 -6.07
N LEU A 146 -0.15 1.97 -7.11
CA LEU A 146 0.52 0.68 -7.21
C LEU A 146 1.57 0.49 -6.10
N LEU A 147 2.32 1.54 -5.77
CA LEU A 147 3.33 1.51 -4.71
C LEU A 147 2.67 1.33 -3.33
N THR A 148 1.71 2.19 -2.99
CA THR A 148 0.99 2.13 -1.71
C THR A 148 0.37 0.75 -1.50
N ALA A 149 -0.33 0.21 -2.49
CA ALA A 149 -0.96 -1.10 -2.37
C ALA A 149 0.08 -2.23 -2.18
N ALA A 150 1.18 -2.23 -2.95
CA ALA A 150 2.22 -3.23 -2.82
C ALA A 150 2.95 -3.17 -1.47
N THR A 151 3.25 -1.95 -0.99
CA THR A 151 3.91 -1.75 0.30
C THR A 151 2.99 -2.12 1.47
N LEU A 152 1.71 -1.73 1.43
CA LEU A 152 0.73 -2.16 2.44
C LEU A 152 0.58 -3.67 2.50
N HIS A 153 0.55 -4.34 1.34
CA HIS A 153 0.51 -5.79 1.28
C HIS A 153 1.77 -6.42 1.89
N LEU A 154 2.97 -5.94 1.55
CA LEU A 154 4.22 -6.40 2.15
C LEU A 154 4.20 -6.26 3.67
N ILE A 155 3.80 -5.08 4.17
CA ILE A 155 3.69 -4.82 5.62
C ILE A 155 2.73 -5.82 6.26
N TRP A 156 1.55 -6.02 5.66
CA TRP A 156 0.55 -6.94 6.21
C TRP A 156 1.03 -8.40 6.23
N THR A 157 1.66 -8.85 5.15
CA THR A 157 2.21 -10.21 5.08
C THR A 157 3.27 -10.42 6.16
N GLN A 158 4.24 -9.51 6.28
CA GLN A 158 5.32 -9.65 7.25
C GLN A 158 4.85 -9.50 8.69
N HIS A 159 3.89 -8.60 8.93
CA HIS A 159 3.21 -8.50 10.21
C HIS A 159 2.62 -9.86 10.61
N ASN A 160 1.85 -10.50 9.73
CA ASN A 160 1.21 -11.78 10.05
C ASN A 160 2.22 -12.91 10.25
N LEU A 161 3.29 -12.95 9.47
CA LEU A 161 4.37 -13.93 9.67
C LEU A 161 4.98 -13.80 11.08
N VAL A 162 5.28 -12.57 11.51
CA VAL A 162 5.85 -12.33 12.84
C VAL A 162 4.83 -12.62 13.94
N GLN A 163 3.58 -12.20 13.75
CA GLN A 163 2.54 -12.33 14.77
C GLN A 163 2.05 -13.77 14.98
N TYR A 164 1.95 -14.55 13.90
CA TYR A 164 1.24 -15.83 13.90
C TYR A 164 2.09 -17.02 13.46
N GLU A 165 3.26 -16.79 12.87
CA GLU A 165 4.12 -17.86 12.33
C GLU A 165 5.53 -17.85 12.94
N ASP A 166 5.72 -17.15 14.07
CA ASP A 166 6.99 -17.06 14.82
C ASP A 166 8.18 -16.61 13.94
N ALA A 167 7.90 -15.85 12.88
CA ALA A 167 8.94 -15.34 12.00
C ALA A 167 9.67 -14.16 12.64
N GLY A 168 10.97 -14.03 12.35
CA GLY A 168 11.71 -12.81 12.67
C GLY A 168 11.30 -11.63 11.80
N ALA A 169 11.36 -10.41 12.34
CA ALA A 169 11.16 -9.20 11.56
C ALA A 169 12.20 -9.10 10.43
N LEU A 170 11.78 -8.62 9.26
CA LEU A 170 12.72 -8.40 8.16
C LEU A 170 13.82 -7.40 8.56
N PRO A 171 15.07 -7.63 8.15
CA PRO A 171 16.13 -6.63 8.29
C PRO A 171 15.75 -5.32 7.57
N PRO A 172 16.19 -4.14 8.06
CA PRO A 172 15.83 -2.84 7.50
C PRO A 172 16.06 -2.69 5.99
N ARG A 173 17.16 -3.26 5.46
CA ARG A 173 17.45 -3.23 4.02
C ARG A 173 16.51 -4.10 3.20
N ALA A 174 16.04 -5.22 3.75
CA ALA A 174 15.11 -6.10 3.05
C ALA A 174 13.75 -5.41 2.87
N TRP A 175 13.31 -4.59 3.82
CA TRP A 175 12.08 -3.82 3.69
C TRP A 175 12.09 -2.85 2.50
N THR A 176 13.15 -2.06 2.34
CA THR A 176 13.26 -1.09 1.23
C THR A 176 13.40 -1.80 -0.13
N GLU A 177 14.14 -2.90 -0.15
CA GLU A 177 14.33 -3.70 -1.36
C GLU A 177 13.05 -4.43 -1.81
N LEU A 178 12.36 -5.11 -0.89
CA LEU A 178 11.14 -5.86 -1.21
C LEU A 178 9.96 -4.94 -1.53
N SER A 179 9.82 -3.81 -0.85
CA SER A 179 8.79 -2.81 -1.18
C SER A 179 9.00 -2.24 -2.59
N PHE A 180 10.26 -1.93 -2.94
CA PHE A 180 10.63 -1.52 -4.28
C PHE A 180 10.33 -2.59 -5.34
N LEU A 181 10.76 -3.84 -5.12
CA LEU A 181 10.55 -4.94 -6.07
C LEU A 181 9.07 -5.28 -6.23
N GLY A 182 8.30 -5.28 -5.14
CA GLY A 182 6.84 -5.48 -5.15
C GLY A 182 6.11 -4.39 -5.94
N TRP A 183 6.57 -3.13 -5.80
CA TRP A 183 6.08 -2.02 -6.61
C TRP A 183 6.45 -2.19 -8.09
N MET A 184 7.71 -2.49 -8.42
CA MET A 184 8.14 -2.73 -9.81
C MET A 184 7.39 -3.89 -10.47
N ALA A 185 7.12 -4.97 -9.74
CA ALA A 185 6.26 -6.06 -10.23
C ALA A 185 4.84 -5.57 -10.55
N SER A 186 4.26 -4.74 -9.67
CA SER A 186 2.93 -4.14 -9.87
C SER A 186 2.90 -3.19 -11.06
N VAL A 187 3.93 -2.36 -11.23
CA VAL A 187 4.11 -1.44 -12.37
C VAL A 187 4.26 -2.19 -13.67
N ARG A 188 5.14 -3.21 -13.74
CA ARG A 188 5.29 -4.05 -14.94
C ARG A 188 3.98 -4.71 -15.36
N ARG A 189 3.24 -5.25 -14.39
CA ARG A 189 1.91 -5.83 -14.68
C ARG A 189 0.99 -4.76 -15.26
N TRP A 190 0.89 -3.60 -14.62
CA TRP A 190 0.03 -2.52 -15.09
C TRP A 190 0.40 -2.06 -16.51
N LEU A 191 1.69 -1.82 -16.78
CA LEU A 191 2.21 -1.43 -18.10
C LEU A 191 1.88 -2.45 -19.19
N ARG A 192 1.94 -3.75 -18.89
CA ARG A 192 1.58 -4.83 -19.83
C ARG A 192 0.10 -4.90 -20.15
N LEU A 193 -0.76 -4.35 -19.29
CA LEU A 193 -2.21 -4.30 -19.48
C LEU A 193 -2.68 -3.01 -20.17
N GLN A 194 -1.79 -2.05 -20.40
CA GLN A 194 -2.13 -0.80 -21.07
C GLN A 194 -1.87 -0.89 -22.57
N GLU A 195 -2.74 -0.26 -23.36
CA GLU A 195 -2.49 -0.02 -24.77
C GLU A 195 -1.20 0.79 -24.96
N PRO A 196 -0.38 0.50 -26.00
CA PRO A 196 0.87 1.21 -26.26
C PRO A 196 0.70 2.73 -26.33
N ASP A 197 -0.39 3.20 -26.93
CA ASP A 197 -0.69 4.61 -27.18
C ASP A 197 -1.42 5.32 -26.02
N CYS A 198 -1.61 4.62 -24.89
CA CYS A 198 -2.24 5.22 -23.71
C CYS A 198 -1.39 6.40 -23.18
N PRO A 199 -1.92 7.63 -23.11
CA PRO A 199 -1.13 8.80 -22.70
C PRO A 199 -0.64 8.70 -21.24
N VAL A 200 -1.44 8.06 -20.38
CA VAL A 200 -1.06 7.79 -18.98
C VAL A 200 0.10 6.80 -18.89
N ARG A 201 0.16 5.82 -19.80
CA ARG A 201 1.26 4.86 -19.91
C ARG A 201 2.57 5.57 -20.27
N SER A 202 2.56 6.42 -21.29
CA SER A 202 3.73 7.21 -21.69
C SER A 202 4.19 8.12 -20.56
N SER A 203 3.27 8.88 -19.96
CA SER A 203 3.56 9.76 -18.82
C SER A 203 4.10 8.98 -17.61
N ALA A 204 3.63 7.75 -17.36
CA ALA A 204 4.16 6.90 -16.30
C ALA A 204 5.61 6.46 -16.56
N LEU A 205 5.99 6.19 -17.82
CA LEU A 205 7.37 5.89 -18.17
C LEU A 205 8.28 7.11 -17.96
N ASP A 206 7.82 8.33 -18.27
CA ASP A 206 8.57 9.57 -18.01
C ASP A 206 8.78 9.81 -16.50
N VAL A 207 7.74 9.56 -15.70
CA VAL A 207 7.85 9.61 -14.23
C VAL A 207 8.85 8.57 -13.73
N LEU A 208 8.78 7.33 -14.21
CA LEU A 208 9.70 6.25 -13.81
C LEU A 208 11.15 6.58 -14.20
N ALA A 209 11.39 7.17 -15.38
CA ALA A 209 12.71 7.63 -15.79
C ALA A 209 13.26 8.70 -14.83
N THR A 210 12.39 9.62 -14.39
CA THR A 210 12.75 10.65 -13.40
C THR A 210 13.04 10.03 -12.02
N LEU A 211 12.20 9.10 -11.56
CA LEU A 211 12.35 8.43 -10.26
C LEU A 211 13.60 7.54 -10.21
N ARG A 212 13.97 6.91 -11.34
CA ARG A 212 15.15 6.03 -11.45
C ARG A 212 16.45 6.69 -11.01
N VAL A 213 16.58 8.00 -11.18
CA VAL A 213 17.81 8.74 -10.81
C VAL A 213 17.74 9.37 -9.42
N GLN A 214 16.63 9.23 -8.69
CA GLN A 214 16.47 9.83 -7.36
C GLN A 214 17.05 8.96 -6.26
N GLY A 215 17.77 9.58 -5.32
CA GLY A 215 18.16 9.01 -4.02
C GLY A 215 18.48 7.51 -4.01
N GLY A 216 17.88 6.79 -3.05
CA GLY A 216 18.09 5.36 -2.86
C GLY A 216 17.47 4.47 -3.96
N TYR A 217 16.58 5.01 -4.79
CA TYR A 217 16.06 4.32 -5.97
C TYR A 217 17.18 4.02 -6.97
N ARG A 218 18.08 4.98 -7.23
CA ARG A 218 19.21 4.79 -8.17
C ARG A 218 20.01 3.51 -7.87
N ALA A 219 20.32 3.25 -6.61
CA ALA A 219 21.06 2.05 -6.20
C ALA A 219 20.29 0.75 -6.48
N LEU A 220 18.98 0.73 -6.20
CA LEU A 220 18.14 -0.45 -6.45
C LEU A 220 17.93 -0.71 -7.94
N TRP A 221 17.77 0.32 -8.76
CA TRP A 221 17.70 0.12 -10.22
C TRP A 221 19.01 -0.39 -10.82
N THR A 222 20.16 0.01 -10.27
CA THR A 222 21.46 -0.57 -10.65
C THR A 222 21.57 -2.03 -10.22
N LYS A 223 21.09 -2.37 -9.02
CA LYS A 223 21.08 -3.77 -8.51
C LYS A 223 20.09 -4.65 -9.29
N TYR A 224 18.96 -4.09 -9.72
CA TYR A 224 17.88 -4.80 -10.42
C TYR A 224 17.54 -4.13 -11.77
N PRO A 225 18.45 -4.18 -12.76
CA PRO A 225 18.26 -3.49 -14.03
C PRO A 225 17.04 -4.01 -14.81
N ASN A 226 16.69 -5.28 -14.62
CA ASN A 226 15.57 -5.94 -15.31
C ASN A 226 14.22 -5.80 -14.56
N SER A 227 14.16 -5.02 -13.48
CA SER A 227 12.95 -4.84 -12.67
C SER A 227 11.77 -4.22 -13.44
N LEU A 228 12.02 -3.54 -14.56
CA LEU A 228 10.99 -2.97 -15.45
C LEU A 228 10.97 -3.58 -16.86
N LEU A 229 11.72 -4.65 -17.12
CA LEU A 229 11.71 -5.35 -18.41
C LEU A 229 10.29 -5.89 -18.69
N LEU A 230 9.68 -5.46 -19.80
CA LEU A 230 8.29 -5.79 -20.14
C LEU A 230 8.15 -7.07 -20.98
N ALA A 231 9.16 -7.39 -21.79
CA ALA A 231 9.25 -8.63 -22.56
C ALA A 231 10.10 -9.68 -21.82
N PRO A 232 9.91 -10.99 -22.05
CA PRO A 232 10.94 -11.97 -21.72
C PRO A 232 12.22 -11.61 -22.48
N THR A 233 13.37 -11.62 -21.82
CA THR A 233 14.65 -11.61 -22.53
C THR A 233 14.66 -12.84 -23.41
N ALA A 234 14.55 -12.70 -24.73
CA ALA A 234 14.73 -13.82 -25.64
C ALA A 234 16.09 -14.45 -25.30
N ALA A 235 16.10 -15.76 -25.08
CA ALA A 235 17.33 -16.50 -24.88
C ALA A 235 18.24 -16.19 -26.07
N VAL A 236 19.46 -15.73 -25.77
CA VAL A 236 20.53 -15.56 -26.74
C VAL A 236 20.59 -16.80 -27.62
N ASP A 237 20.49 -16.55 -28.91
CA ASP A 237 20.59 -17.49 -30.02
C ASP A 237 21.69 -18.54 -29.74
N ARG A 238 21.29 -19.80 -29.51
CA ARG A 238 22.21 -20.94 -29.54
C ARG A 238 22.27 -21.46 -30.97
N SER A 239 22.73 -20.62 -31.89
CA SER A 239 23.22 -21.04 -33.20
C SER A 239 24.67 -21.49 -33.06
N HIS A 240 24.86 -22.72 -32.57
CA HIS A 240 26.08 -23.49 -32.84
C HIS A 240 25.64 -24.88 -33.32
N ARG A 241 25.50 -25.01 -34.64
CA ARG A 241 25.95 -26.19 -35.37
C ARG A 241 27.33 -25.88 -35.91
#